data_AF-A0A164WR26-F1
#
_entry.id   AF-A0A164WR26-F1
#
_cell.length_a   1.000
_cell.length_b   1.000
_cell.length_c   1.000
_cell.angle_alpha   90.00
_cell.angle_beta   90.00
_cell.angle_gamma   90.00
#
_symmetry.space_group_name_H-M   'P 1'
#
loop_
_entity.id
_entity.type
_entity.pdbx_description
1 polymer ?
#
loop_
_entity_poly.entity_id
_entity_poly.type
_entity_poly.pdbx_seq_one_letter_code
_entity_poly.pdbx_strand_id
1 'polypeptide(L)'
;MQNDKTEPLGDFVVDWDSPRSEDVVLRKTCNSGEELAVTALLGEETIEDDDRLPREALMKVCIKKPGLSSILQFDCGVFSKGEDGIEFNIRHAHYLPSTSSLGSSLYRGPLFSTLDPQLQDELKQYLVTKGIGKSLTNFLLLHLHKKEQNQYENWLEKLKAYIAQGQETDS
;
A
#
# COMPACT_ATOMS: atom_id res chain seq x y z
N MET A 1 14.60 4.33 24.14
CA MET A 1 13.69 3.21 24.46
C MET A 1 12.44 3.48 23.64
N GLN A 2 12.18 2.82 22.50
CA GLN A 2 11.79 1.43 22.36
C GLN A 2 12.00 1.04 20.89
N ASN A 3 12.73 -0.04 20.61
CA ASN A 3 12.76 -0.62 19.27
C ASN A 3 11.35 -1.14 18.96
N ASP A 4 10.65 -0.48 18.04
CA ASP A 4 9.42 -0.98 17.43
C ASP A 4 9.82 -2.23 16.61
N LYS A 5 9.81 -3.39 17.28
CA LYS A 5 10.01 -4.68 16.64
C LYS A 5 8.80 -4.92 15.76
N THR A 6 8.92 -4.50 14.50
CA THR A 6 8.07 -4.96 13.40
C THR A 6 7.97 -6.48 13.50
N GLU A 7 6.76 -7.00 13.75
CA GLU A 7 6.50 -8.43 13.65
C GLU A 7 7.04 -8.95 12.31
N PRO A 8 7.56 -10.19 12.26
CA PRO A 8 8.02 -10.74 11.00
C PRO A 8 6.83 -10.79 10.02
N LEU A 9 6.84 -9.90 9.02
CA LEU A 9 5.92 -9.83 7.88
C LEU A 9 6.13 -11.02 6.92
N GLY A 10 6.30 -12.23 7.47
CA GLY A 10 6.83 -13.38 6.77
C GLY A 10 8.17 -13.05 6.10
N ASP A 11 8.21 -13.20 4.78
CA ASP A 11 9.40 -12.95 3.96
C ASP A 11 9.47 -11.52 3.37
N PHE A 12 8.54 -10.63 3.74
CA PHE A 12 8.56 -9.25 3.26
C PHE A 12 9.50 -8.39 4.12
N VAL A 13 10.35 -7.62 3.45
CA VAL A 13 11.25 -6.63 4.05
C VAL A 13 10.79 -5.24 3.63
N VAL A 14 10.82 -4.28 4.56
CA VAL A 14 10.58 -2.86 4.26
C VAL A 14 11.75 -2.32 3.46
N ASP A 15 11.51 -2.00 2.20
CA ASP A 15 12.49 -1.41 1.26
C ASP A 15 12.52 0.11 1.41
N TRP A 16 11.35 0.73 1.61
CA TRP A 16 11.21 2.17 1.78
C TRP A 16 10.08 2.52 2.74
N ASP A 17 10.39 3.35 3.73
CA ASP A 17 9.41 3.95 4.63
C ASP A 17 9.98 5.25 5.21
N SER A 18 9.86 6.35 4.45
CA SER A 18 10.33 7.64 4.91
C SER A 18 9.26 8.35 5.75
N PRO A 19 9.62 9.00 6.88
CA PRO A 19 8.68 9.81 7.65
C PRO A 19 8.20 11.05 6.88
N ARG A 20 8.80 11.37 5.72
CA ARG A 20 8.39 12.47 4.84
C ARG A 20 7.61 12.02 3.61
N SER A 21 7.50 10.71 3.37
CA SER A 21 6.72 10.17 2.27
C SER A 21 5.38 9.66 2.80
N GLU A 22 4.36 9.60 1.96
CA GLU A 22 3.06 9.01 2.32
C GLU A 22 3.06 7.50 2.07
N ASP A 23 3.90 7.03 1.16
CA ASP A 23 3.96 5.64 0.74
C ASP A 23 4.92 4.79 1.59
N VAL A 24 4.65 3.48 1.57
CA VAL A 24 5.52 2.44 2.10
C VAL A 24 5.74 1.39 1.02
N VAL A 25 6.98 0.94 0.87
CA VAL A 25 7.37 -0.10 -0.09
C VAL A 25 7.94 -1.29 0.66
N LEU A 26 7.34 -2.45 0.40
CA LEU A 26 7.77 -3.76 0.87
C LEU A 26 8.28 -4.57 -0.31
N ARG A 27 9.34 -5.34 -0.10
CA ARG A 27 9.88 -6.27 -1.10
C ARG A 27 10.02 -7.67 -0.54
N LYS A 28 9.83 -8.64 -1.41
CA LYS A 28 10.01 -10.06 -1.13
C LYS A 28 10.61 -10.75 -2.35
N THR A 29 11.56 -11.64 -2.12
CA THR A 29 12.04 -12.57 -3.15
C THR A 29 11.61 -13.97 -2.75
N CYS A 30 10.82 -14.62 -3.59
CA CYS A 30 10.38 -15.98 -3.35
C CYS A 30 11.50 -16.99 -3.65
N ASN A 31 11.44 -18.18 -3.04
CA ASN A 31 12.35 -19.29 -3.33
C ASN A 31 12.28 -19.75 -4.81
N SER A 32 11.19 -19.43 -5.51
CA SER A 32 11.00 -19.63 -6.95
C SER A 32 11.84 -18.69 -7.82
N GLY A 33 12.51 -17.68 -7.24
CA GLY A 33 13.20 -16.61 -7.97
C GLY A 33 12.27 -15.48 -8.43
N GLU A 34 11.00 -15.48 -8.02
CA GLU A 34 10.07 -14.38 -8.30
C GLU A 34 10.36 -13.19 -7.37
N GLU A 35 10.37 -11.99 -7.95
CA GLU A 35 10.50 -10.73 -7.22
C GLU A 35 9.10 -10.12 -7.03
N LEU A 36 8.75 -9.82 -5.79
CA LEU A 36 7.51 -9.15 -5.43
C LEU A 36 7.83 -7.80 -4.78
N ALA A 37 7.13 -6.77 -5.25
CA ALA A 37 7.13 -5.45 -4.63
C ALA A 37 5.70 -5.04 -4.32
N VAL A 38 5.47 -4.55 -3.11
CA VAL A 38 4.18 -4.04 -2.66
C VAL A 38 4.37 -2.61 -2.23
N THR A 39 3.61 -1.69 -2.81
CA THR A 39 3.58 -0.29 -2.40
C THR A 39 2.21 0.02 -1.87
N ALA A 40 2.10 0.73 -0.75
CA ALA A 40 0.82 1.14 -0.19
C ALA A 40 0.85 2.59 0.29
N LEU A 41 -0.29 3.27 0.18
CA LEU A 41 -0.55 4.62 0.67
C LEU A 41 -2.01 4.75 1.11
N LEU A 42 -2.34 5.73 1.95
CA LEU A 42 -3.73 5.98 2.34
C LEU A 42 -4.52 6.58 1.17
N GLY A 43 -5.76 6.12 0.99
CA GLY A 43 -6.70 6.73 0.07
C GLY A 43 -7.05 8.17 0.47
N GLU A 44 -7.57 8.93 -0.49
CA GLU A 44 -8.00 10.32 -0.26
C GLU A 44 -9.08 10.41 0.83
N GLU A 45 -9.09 11.53 1.56
CA GLU A 45 -10.20 11.90 2.45
C GLU A 45 -11.44 12.20 1.62
N THR A 46 -12.42 11.30 1.63
CA THR A 46 -13.75 11.62 1.10
C THR A 46 -14.51 12.44 2.14
N ILE A 47 -14.97 13.62 1.72
CA ILE A 47 -15.80 14.54 2.53
C ILE A 47 -17.19 13.91 2.82
N GLU A 48 -17.54 12.83 2.12
CA GLU A 48 -18.75 12.06 2.35
C GLU A 48 -18.62 11.17 3.59
N ASP A 49 -19.39 11.57 4.59
CA ASP A 49 -19.64 11.06 5.95
C ASP A 49 -20.01 9.57 6.01
N ASP A 50 -19.11 8.66 5.61
CA ASP A 50 -19.21 7.24 5.97
C ASP A 50 -18.37 7.05 7.24
N ASP A 51 -19.00 6.65 8.35
CA ASP A 51 -18.38 6.27 9.65
C ASP A 51 -17.34 5.14 9.53
N ARG A 52 -16.90 4.78 8.32
CA ARG A 52 -15.85 3.83 7.98
C ARG A 52 -14.45 4.42 8.22
N LEU A 53 -14.26 4.93 9.42
CA LEU A 53 -12.92 4.98 9.98
C LEU A 53 -12.47 3.54 10.26
N PRO A 54 -11.25 3.14 9.83
CA PRO A 54 -10.21 3.93 9.16
C PRO A 54 -10.36 3.98 7.63
N ARG A 55 -9.88 5.07 7.01
CA ARG A 55 -9.72 5.21 5.54
C ARG A 55 -9.04 3.98 4.93
N GLU A 56 -9.46 3.61 3.73
CA GLU A 56 -8.83 2.51 3.00
C GLU A 56 -7.38 2.84 2.61
N ALA A 57 -6.55 1.81 2.48
CA ALA A 57 -5.23 1.90 1.89
C ALA A 57 -5.26 1.42 0.44
N LEU A 58 -4.67 2.21 -0.46
CA LEU A 58 -4.44 1.85 -1.85
C LEU A 58 -3.13 1.08 -1.94
N MET A 59 -3.23 -0.20 -2.29
CA MET A 59 -2.10 -1.12 -2.37
C MET A 59 -1.84 -1.51 -3.82
N LYS A 60 -0.61 -1.30 -4.30
CA LYS A 60 -0.12 -1.80 -5.58
C LYS A 60 0.80 -2.99 -5.36
N VAL A 61 0.52 -4.09 -6.04
CA VAL A 61 1.33 -5.31 -5.99
C VAL A 61 1.94 -5.54 -7.36
N CYS A 62 3.26 -5.59 -7.43
CA CYS A 62 4.02 -5.89 -8.64
C CYS A 62 4.71 -7.25 -8.48
N ILE A 63 4.50 -8.15 -9.43
CA ILE A 63 5.10 -9.48 -9.45
C ILE A 63 5.90 -9.65 -10.74
N LYS A 64 7.18 -9.97 -10.60
CA LYS A 64 8.10 -10.22 -11.70
C LYS A 64 8.61 -11.65 -11.61
N LYS A 65 8.46 -12.39 -12.71
CA LYS A 65 8.94 -13.78 -12.80
C LYS A 65 10.43 -13.82 -13.16
N PRO A 66 11.17 -14.84 -12.67
CA PRO A 66 12.57 -15.01 -13.02
C PRO A 66 12.73 -15.17 -14.53
N GLY A 67 13.70 -14.48 -15.10
CA GLY A 67 14.00 -14.53 -16.54
C GLY A 67 13.04 -13.74 -17.44
N LEU A 68 11.99 -13.09 -16.89
CA LEU A 68 11.11 -12.20 -17.64
C LEU A 68 11.36 -10.73 -17.27
N SER A 69 11.28 -9.85 -18.26
CA SER A 69 11.27 -8.40 -18.05
C SER A 69 9.87 -7.85 -17.71
N SER A 70 8.86 -8.70 -17.83
CA SER A 70 7.47 -8.32 -17.62
C SER A 70 7.05 -8.39 -16.16
N ILE A 71 6.10 -7.53 -15.82
CA ILE A 71 5.56 -7.36 -14.48
C ILE A 71 4.05 -7.50 -14.56
N LEU A 72 3.49 -8.31 -13.67
CA LEU A 72 2.07 -8.34 -13.40
C LEU A 72 1.79 -7.40 -12.23
N GLN A 73 1.03 -6.34 -12.48
CA GLN A 73 0.66 -5.35 -11.49
C GLN A 73 -0.82 -5.51 -11.11
N PHE A 74 -1.11 -5.49 -9.82
CA PHE A 74 -2.46 -5.44 -9.28
C PHE A 74 -2.64 -4.16 -8.49
N ASP A 75 -3.74 -3.47 -8.75
CA ASP A 75 -4.19 -2.34 -7.95
C ASP A 75 -5.29 -2.85 -7.02
N CYS A 76 -5.05 -2.79 -5.72
CA CYS A 76 -5.90 -3.33 -4.67
C CYS A 76 -6.35 -2.23 -3.71
N GLY A 77 -7.58 -2.34 -3.19
CA GLY A 77 -8.05 -1.54 -2.06
C GLY A 77 -8.07 -2.39 -0.81
N VAL A 78 -7.48 -1.91 0.28
CA VAL A 78 -7.47 -2.55 1.61
C VAL A 78 -8.35 -1.72 2.54
N PHE A 79 -9.39 -2.32 3.11
CA PHE A 79 -10.38 -1.61 3.91
C PHE A 79 -10.80 -2.42 5.13
N SER A 80 -11.28 -1.70 6.15
CA SER A 80 -11.90 -2.32 7.32
C SER A 80 -13.34 -2.70 7.01
N LYS A 81 -13.71 -3.93 7.32
CA LYS A 81 -15.08 -4.44 7.19
C LYS A 81 -15.74 -4.56 8.57
N GLY A 82 -15.56 -3.53 9.42
CA GLY A 82 -16.13 -3.49 10.77
C GLY A 82 -15.66 -4.67 11.62
N GLU A 83 -16.61 -5.48 12.12
CA GLU A 83 -16.34 -6.65 12.99
C GLU A 83 -15.62 -7.81 12.27
N ASP A 84 -15.70 -7.89 10.93
CA ASP A 84 -15.09 -8.96 10.12
C ASP A 84 -13.57 -8.79 9.94
N GLY A 85 -13.01 -7.69 10.43
CA GLY A 85 -11.59 -7.33 10.32
C GLY A 85 -11.25 -6.67 8.97
N ILE A 86 -9.98 -6.78 8.58
CA ILE A 86 -9.46 -6.13 7.37
C ILE A 86 -9.51 -7.08 6.18
N GLU A 87 -10.02 -6.58 5.07
CA GLU A 87 -10.11 -7.28 3.80
C GLU A 87 -9.49 -6.45 2.67
N PHE A 88 -9.17 -7.11 1.56
CA PHE A 88 -8.76 -6.43 0.33
C PHE A 88 -9.55 -6.91 -0.88
N ASN A 89 -9.71 -6.01 -1.85
CA ASN A 89 -10.23 -6.31 -3.18
C ASN A 89 -9.21 -5.93 -4.27
N ILE A 90 -9.34 -6.56 -5.43
CA ILE A 90 -8.56 -6.20 -6.63
C ILE A 90 -9.45 -5.29 -7.48
N ARG A 91 -8.95 -4.10 -7.81
CA ARG A 91 -9.62 -3.11 -8.66
C ARG A 91 -9.20 -3.29 -10.11
N HIS A 92 -7.91 -3.48 -10.34
CA HIS A 92 -7.34 -3.63 -11.67
C HIS A 92 -6.20 -4.64 -11.67
N ALA A 93 -6.05 -5.34 -12.80
CA ALA A 93 -4.91 -6.21 -13.07
C ALA A 93 -4.30 -5.79 -14.41
N HIS A 94 -3.03 -5.41 -14.38
CA HIS A 94 -2.27 -4.87 -15.51
C HIS A 94 -1.09 -5.76 -15.84
N TYR A 95 -0.86 -5.98 -17.13
CA TYR A 95 0.36 -6.61 -17.61
C TYR A 95 1.29 -5.55 -18.20
N LEU A 96 2.47 -5.41 -17.61
CA LEU A 96 3.51 -4.50 -18.07
C LEU A 96 4.60 -5.31 -18.77
N PRO A 97 4.80 -5.18 -20.10
CA PRO A 97 5.76 -5.99 -20.83
C PRO A 97 7.23 -5.65 -20.50
N SER A 98 7.50 -4.42 -20.06
CA SER A 98 8.82 -3.99 -19.60
C SER A 98 8.72 -2.84 -18.58
N THR A 99 9.74 -2.70 -17.74
CA THR A 99 9.87 -1.58 -16.78
C THR A 99 10.11 -0.22 -17.45
N SER A 100 10.56 -0.23 -18.72
CA SER A 100 10.89 0.97 -19.50
C SER A 100 9.72 1.53 -20.30
N SER A 101 8.59 0.82 -20.36
CA SER A 101 7.39 1.27 -21.05
C SER A 101 6.27 1.52 -20.02
N LEU A 102 6.10 2.77 -19.63
CA LEU A 102 4.99 3.23 -18.76
C LEU A 102 4.01 4.14 -19.53
N GLY A 103 4.00 4.03 -20.86
CA GLY A 103 3.19 4.87 -21.74
C GLY A 103 1.68 4.57 -21.65
N SER A 104 0.86 5.60 -21.88
CA SER A 104 -0.61 5.53 -21.94
C SER A 104 -1.15 4.62 -23.05
N SER A 105 -0.30 4.19 -23.99
CA SER A 105 -0.65 3.29 -25.09
C SER A 105 -0.63 1.80 -24.71
N LEU A 106 -0.22 1.45 -23.49
CA LEU A 106 -0.14 0.07 -23.04
C LEU A 106 -1.50 -0.46 -22.62
N TYR A 107 -1.78 -1.71 -23.00
CA TYR A 107 -3.00 -2.39 -22.64
C TYR A 107 -3.11 -2.51 -21.11
N ARG A 108 -4.11 -1.83 -20.54
CA ARG A 108 -4.39 -1.81 -19.09
C ARG A 108 -5.20 -3.03 -18.62
N GLY A 109 -5.48 -4.01 -19.47
CA GLY A 109 -6.40 -5.08 -19.08
C GLY A 109 -7.87 -4.65 -19.15
N PRO A 110 -8.79 -5.61 -19.07
CA PRO A 110 -10.21 -5.33 -18.94
C PRO A 110 -10.54 -4.79 -17.55
N LEU A 111 -11.75 -4.25 -17.38
CA LEU A 111 -12.28 -3.93 -16.06
C LEU A 111 -12.33 -5.20 -15.23
N PHE A 112 -11.74 -5.20 -14.03
CA PHE A 112 -11.65 -6.41 -13.21
C PHE A 112 -13.03 -6.97 -12.87
N SER A 113 -14.02 -6.10 -12.63
CA SER A 113 -15.42 -6.46 -12.37
C SER A 113 -16.10 -7.20 -13.52
N THR A 114 -15.57 -7.11 -14.75
CA THR A 114 -16.11 -7.81 -15.93
C THR A 114 -15.50 -9.19 -16.15
N LEU A 115 -14.46 -9.55 -15.39
CA LEU A 115 -13.87 -10.88 -15.43
C LEU A 115 -14.84 -11.90 -14.85
N ASP A 116 -14.71 -13.15 -15.28
CA ASP A 116 -15.46 -14.27 -14.71
C ASP A 116 -15.23 -14.34 -13.17
N PRO A 117 -16.29 -14.52 -12.36
CA PRO A 117 -16.15 -14.54 -10.90
C PRO A 117 -15.15 -15.58 -10.38
N GLN A 118 -15.09 -16.76 -11.00
CA GLN A 118 -14.14 -17.79 -10.61
C GLN A 118 -12.69 -17.32 -10.87
N LEU A 119 -12.45 -16.63 -11.98
CA LEU A 119 -11.15 -16.04 -12.28
C LEU A 119 -10.76 -14.94 -11.28
N GLN A 120 -11.72 -14.13 -10.84
CA GLN A 120 -11.48 -13.10 -9.82
C GLN A 120 -11.04 -13.73 -8.49
N ASP A 121 -11.70 -14.81 -8.08
CA ASP A 121 -11.38 -15.55 -6.85
C ASP A 121 -9.99 -16.22 -6.94
N GLU A 122 -9.66 -16.83 -8.08
CA GLU A 122 -8.34 -17.44 -8.30
C GLU A 122 -7.20 -16.40 -8.29
N LEU A 123 -7.43 -15.19 -8.84
CA LEU A 123 -6.46 -14.11 -8.78
C LEU A 123 -6.27 -13.60 -7.35
N LYS A 124 -7.34 -13.49 -6.57
CA LYS A 124 -7.25 -13.16 -5.14
C LYS A 124 -6.47 -14.23 -4.37
N GLN A 125 -6.77 -15.50 -4.61
CA GLN A 125 -6.11 -16.64 -3.98
C GLN A 125 -4.63 -16.74 -4.37
N TYR A 126 -4.28 -16.38 -5.62
CA TYR A 126 -2.91 -16.28 -6.08
C TYR A 126 -2.12 -15.26 -5.25
N LEU A 127 -2.66 -14.06 -5.02
CA LEU A 127 -2.01 -13.04 -4.17
C LEU A 127 -1.85 -13.52 -2.72
N VAL A 128 -2.88 -14.15 -2.15
CA VAL A 128 -2.84 -14.72 -0.79
C VAL A 128 -1.72 -15.77 -0.66
N THR A 129 -1.59 -16.66 -1.65
CA THR A 129 -0.54 -17.69 -1.68
C THR A 129 0.87 -17.11 -1.76
N LYS A 130 1.02 -15.89 -2.32
CA LYS A 130 2.31 -15.18 -2.35
C LYS A 130 2.65 -14.47 -1.03
N GLY A 131 1.73 -14.46 -0.07
CA GLY A 131 1.88 -13.82 1.24
C GLY A 131 1.16 -12.48 1.35
N ILE A 132 0.35 -12.09 0.35
CA ILE A 132 -0.53 -10.92 0.42
C ILE A 132 -1.85 -11.37 1.04
N GLY A 133 -1.76 -11.73 2.32
CA GLY A 133 -2.88 -12.18 3.14
C GLY A 133 -3.28 -11.15 4.19
N LYS A 134 -4.18 -11.58 5.08
CA LYS A 134 -4.73 -10.73 6.16
C LYS A 134 -3.68 -10.09 7.05
N SER A 135 -2.57 -10.79 7.34
CA SER A 135 -1.49 -10.25 8.18
C SER A 135 -0.81 -9.04 7.54
N LEU A 136 -0.45 -9.15 6.27
CA LEU A 136 0.18 -8.07 5.50
C LEU A 136 -0.76 -6.87 5.37
N THR A 137 -2.02 -7.11 4.98
CA THR A 137 -2.99 -6.04 4.80
C THR A 137 -3.33 -5.34 6.12
N ASN A 138 -3.40 -6.09 7.23
CA ASN A 138 -3.59 -5.53 8.56
C ASN A 138 -2.41 -4.64 8.98
N PHE A 139 -1.18 -5.15 8.82
CA PHE A 139 0.02 -4.37 9.08
C PHE A 139 0.05 -3.09 8.26
N LEU A 140 -0.17 -3.19 6.93
CA LEU A 140 -0.12 -2.03 6.04
C LEU A 140 -1.13 -0.96 6.44
N LEU A 141 -2.38 -1.35 6.69
CA LEU A 141 -3.42 -0.40 7.07
C LEU A 141 -3.09 0.31 8.39
N LEU A 142 -2.78 -0.46 9.44
CA LEU A 142 -2.45 0.10 10.75
C LEU A 142 -1.19 0.97 10.72
N HIS A 143 -0.16 0.52 10.01
CA HIS A 143 1.10 1.24 9.89
C HIS A 143 0.93 2.57 9.16
N LEU A 144 0.18 2.59 8.07
CA LEU A 144 -0.10 3.81 7.31
C LEU A 144 -0.89 4.84 8.14
N HIS A 145 -1.91 4.41 8.89
CA HIS A 145 -2.66 5.28 9.80
C HIS A 145 -1.77 5.84 10.92
N LYS A 146 -0.95 5.00 11.56
CA LYS A 146 0.02 5.45 12.58
C LYS A 146 1.03 6.44 12.00
N LYS A 147 1.47 6.20 10.76
CA LYS A 147 2.42 7.05 10.05
C LYS A 147 1.82 8.43 9.75
N GLU A 148 0.60 8.50 9.24
CA GLU A 148 -0.13 9.75 9.00
C GLU A 148 -0.28 10.57 10.29
N GLN A 149 -0.71 9.93 11.38
CA GLN A 149 -0.83 10.57 12.68
C GLN A 149 0.50 11.17 13.18
N ASN A 150 1.59 10.40 13.09
CA ASN A 150 2.92 10.88 13.47
C ASN A 150 3.40 12.04 12.59
N GLN A 151 3.06 12.04 11.30
CA GLN A 151 3.38 13.12 10.38
C GLN A 151 2.61 14.40 10.74
N TYR A 152 1.33 14.26 11.07
CA TYR A 152 0.48 15.35 11.52
C TYR A 152 1.00 15.99 12.82
N GLU A 153 1.35 15.18 13.83
CA GLU A 153 1.93 15.66 15.09
C GLU A 153 3.25 16.42 14.84
N ASN A 154 4.14 15.86 14.02
CA ASN A 154 5.39 16.52 13.66
C ASN A 154 5.18 17.82 12.88
N TRP A 155 4.13 17.91 12.06
CA TRP A 155 3.76 19.13 11.36
C TRP A 155 3.26 20.20 12.35
N LEU A 156 2.41 19.83 13.30
CA LEU A 156 1.93 20.73 14.35
C LEU A 156 3.06 21.29 15.22
N GLU A 157 4.01 20.46 15.62
CA GLU A 157 5.17 20.91 16.40
C GLU A 157 6.05 21.90 15.63
N LYS A 158 6.25 21.68 14.33
CA LYS A 158 6.94 22.65 13.46
C LYS A 158 6.18 23.97 13.34
N LEU A 159 4.86 23.91 13.23
CA LEU A 159 4.01 25.10 13.15
C LEU A 159 4.10 25.93 14.44
N LYS A 160 4.04 25.27 15.61
CA LYS A 160 4.23 25.93 16.92
C LYS A 160 5.59 26.63 17.00
N ALA A 161 6.66 25.94 16.60
CA ALA A 161 8.01 26.50 16.61
C ALA A 161 8.14 27.71 15.68
N TYR A 162 7.50 27.67 14.50
CA TYR A 162 7.49 28.78 13.55
C TYR A 162 6.78 30.03 14.11
N ILE A 163 5.61 29.85 14.74
CA ILE A 163 4.85 30.96 15.35
C ILE A 163 5.63 31.58 16.50
N ALA A 164 6.28 30.77 17.35
CA ALA A 164 7.08 31.27 18.46
C ALA A 164 8.25 32.15 18.00
N GLN A 165 8.92 31.78 16.90
CA GLN A 165 10.02 32.57 16.33
C GLN A 165 9.54 33.92 15.75
N GLY A 166 8.32 33.97 15.21
CA GLY A 166 7.75 35.22 14.68
C GLY A 166 7.36 36.24 15.75
N GLN A 167 7.13 35.81 16.99
CA GLN A 167 6.81 36.72 18.11
C GLN A 167 8.06 37.39 18.71
N GLU A 168 9.26 36.85 18.51
CA GLU A 168 10.52 37.45 18.99
C GLU A 168 11.04 38.56 18.06
N THR A 169 10.54 38.65 16.81
CA THR A 169 11.02 39.63 15.82
C THR A 169 10.22 40.94 15.77
N ASP A 170 9.17 41.07 16.57
CA ASP A 170 8.28 42.25 16.60
C ASP A 170 8.31 42.97 17.98
N SER A 171 9.39 42.80 18.74
CA SER A 171 9.70 43.51 20.00
C SER A 171 11.11 44.11 19.95
#